data_AF-A0A531K2Z0-F1
#
_entry.id   AF-A0A531K2Z0-F1
#
_cell.length_a   1.000
_cell.length_b   1.000
_cell.length_c   1.000
_cell.angle_alpha   90.00
_cell.angle_beta   90.00
_cell.angle_gamma   90.00
#
_symmetry.space_group_name_H-M   'P 1'
#
loop_
_entity.id
_entity.type
_entity.pdbx_description
1 polymer ?
#
loop_
_entity_poly.entity_id
_entity_poly.type
_entity_poly.pdbx_seq_one_letter_code
_entity_poly.pdbx_strand_id
1 'polypeptide(L)'
;GKVPGISVAFNVHDMPVSHVKQLWPWFAARNARLWVLKNLFGGRVVDASLQFQVVPGRLGNGIPLSSDEVFGRFQVEGSRFDTAGHIPPIRDAVGVVEFHGNDVDIALSSGNVYMASGRTVAASNGTMTVK
;
A
#
# COMPACT_ATOMS: atom_id res chain seq x y z
N GLY A 1 -8.51 -13.38 29.55
CA GLY A 1 -9.60 -12.95 28.64
C GLY A 1 -9.15 -13.03 27.21
N LYS A 2 -10.08 -13.14 26.24
CA LYS A 2 -9.73 -13.07 24.80
C LYS A 2 -9.17 -11.68 24.46
N VAL A 3 -8.29 -11.58 23.47
CA VAL A 3 -7.87 -10.28 22.91
C VAL A 3 -9.10 -9.50 22.42
N PRO A 4 -9.14 -8.17 22.65
CA PRO A 4 -10.29 -7.35 22.26
C PRO A 4 -10.45 -7.28 20.74
N GLY A 5 -11.69 -6.98 20.32
CA GLY A 5 -11.98 -6.60 18.93
C GLY A 5 -11.61 -5.14 18.69
N ILE A 6 -11.39 -4.80 17.42
CA ILE A 6 -11.02 -3.45 16.98
C ILE A 6 -11.85 -3.11 15.74
N SER A 7 -12.49 -1.95 15.78
CA SER A 7 -13.15 -1.34 14.62
C SER A 7 -12.56 0.04 14.41
N VAL A 8 -11.88 0.23 13.27
CA VAL A 8 -11.24 1.49 12.91
C VAL A 8 -11.46 1.77 11.43
N ALA A 9 -11.72 3.04 11.11
CA ALA A 9 -11.74 3.54 9.75
C ALA A 9 -10.87 4.81 9.68
N PHE A 10 -10.03 4.89 8.66
CA PHE A 10 -9.25 6.09 8.35
C PHE A 10 -9.60 6.56 6.96
N ASN A 11 -9.82 7.87 6.84
CA ASN A 11 -9.86 8.55 5.56
C ASN A 11 -8.79 9.62 5.56
N VAL A 12 -8.02 9.68 4.48
CA VAL A 12 -6.97 10.66 4.30
C VAL A 12 -7.23 11.38 3.00
N HIS A 13 -7.16 12.71 3.04
CA HIS A 13 -7.21 13.54 1.86
C HIS A 13 -5.96 14.42 1.83
N ASP A 14 -5.29 14.41 0.68
CA ASP A 14 -4.13 15.25 0.37
C ASP A 14 -3.05 15.33 1.48
N MET A 15 -2.31 14.23 1.67
CA MET A 15 -1.20 14.17 2.63
C MET A 15 0.09 13.63 2.01
N PRO A 16 1.28 14.08 2.47
CA PRO A 16 2.53 13.42 2.11
C PRO A 16 2.50 11.92 2.45
N VAL A 17 3.04 11.08 1.57
CA VAL A 17 3.12 9.62 1.80
C VAL A 17 3.81 9.29 3.12
N SER A 18 4.83 10.06 3.50
CA SER A 18 5.55 9.90 4.78
C SER A 18 4.66 10.10 6.00
N HIS A 19 3.64 10.96 5.94
CA HIS A 19 2.69 11.18 7.03
C HIS A 19 1.66 10.05 7.08
N VAL A 20 1.11 9.64 5.93
CA VAL A 20 0.14 8.53 5.87
C VAL A 20 0.73 7.23 6.43
N LYS A 21 2.01 6.96 6.16
CA LYS A 21 2.74 5.81 6.73
C LYS A 21 2.77 5.77 8.26
N GLN A 22 2.68 6.92 8.94
CA GLN A 22 2.67 7.00 10.40
C GLN A 22 1.29 6.67 10.98
N LEU A 23 0.21 6.94 10.23
CA LEU A 23 -1.17 6.66 10.64
C LEU A 23 -1.50 5.16 10.55
N TRP A 24 -0.75 4.41 9.74
CA TRP A 24 -0.93 2.97 9.65
C TRP A 24 -0.64 2.32 11.03
N PRO A 25 -1.52 1.49 11.58
CA PRO A 25 -1.25 0.73 12.80
C PRO A 25 -0.16 -0.34 12.58
N TRP A 26 0.81 -0.47 13.49
CA TRP A 26 1.92 -1.43 13.35
C TRP A 26 1.48 -2.90 13.34
N PHE A 27 0.31 -3.21 13.90
CA PHE A 27 -0.25 -4.55 13.99
C PHE A 27 -1.16 -4.94 12.80
N ALA A 28 -1.52 -4.00 11.93
CA ALA A 28 -2.44 -4.24 10.81
C ALA A 28 -1.70 -4.53 9.50
N ALA A 29 -2.11 -5.57 8.77
CA ALA A 29 -1.59 -5.94 7.44
C ALA A 29 -0.05 -5.90 7.35
N ARG A 30 0.64 -6.62 8.24
CA ARG A 30 2.10 -6.53 8.46
C ARG A 30 2.93 -6.61 7.17
N ASN A 31 2.63 -7.56 6.29
CA ASN A 31 3.40 -7.74 5.04
C ASN A 31 3.24 -6.55 4.10
N ALA A 32 2.00 -6.09 3.90
CA ALA A 32 1.71 -4.89 3.12
C ALA A 32 2.39 -3.65 3.72
N ARG A 33 2.31 -3.47 5.04
CA ARG A 33 3.01 -2.38 5.75
C ARG A 33 4.51 -2.41 5.48
N LEU A 34 5.16 -3.56 5.69
CA LEU A 34 6.62 -3.69 5.49
C LEU A 34 7.02 -3.41 4.05
N TRP A 35 6.22 -3.90 3.08
CA TRP A 35 6.44 -3.62 1.67
C TRP A 35 6.33 -2.12 1.38
N VAL A 36 5.26 -1.45 1.83
CA VAL A 36 5.04 -0.02 1.61
C VAL A 36 6.15 0.81 2.27
N LEU A 37 6.54 0.47 3.49
CA LEU A 37 7.63 1.14 4.19
C LEU A 37 8.95 1.03 3.44
N LYS A 38 9.24 -0.13 2.85
CA LYS A 38 10.48 -0.41 2.11
C LYS A 38 10.51 0.13 0.69
N ASN A 39 9.36 0.17 0.00
CA ASN A 39 9.34 0.31 -1.47
C ASN A 39 8.67 1.59 -1.99
N LEU A 40 7.90 2.31 -1.15
CA LEU A 40 7.20 3.52 -1.58
C LEU A 40 7.86 4.79 -1.02
N PHE A 41 8.23 5.75 -1.86
CA PHE A 41 8.96 6.94 -1.43
C PHE A 41 8.44 8.22 -2.08
N GLY A 42 8.49 9.33 -1.33
CA GLY A 42 8.08 10.65 -1.84
C GLY A 42 6.62 10.71 -2.28
N GLY A 43 6.23 11.83 -2.88
CA GLY A 43 4.87 12.04 -3.38
C GLY A 43 3.81 12.25 -2.30
N ARG A 44 2.56 12.19 -2.71
CA ARG A 44 1.37 12.46 -1.90
C ARG A 44 0.33 11.36 -2.07
N VAL A 45 -0.37 11.08 -1.00
CA VAL A 45 -1.64 10.36 -1.03
C VAL A 45 -2.73 11.40 -1.24
N VAL A 46 -3.33 11.41 -2.42
CA VAL A 46 -4.38 12.38 -2.76
C VAL A 46 -5.73 11.97 -2.18
N ASP A 47 -5.96 10.66 -2.08
CA ASP A 47 -7.14 10.06 -1.47
C ASP A 47 -6.79 8.68 -0.89
N ALA A 48 -7.27 8.38 0.30
CA ALA A 48 -7.21 7.03 0.84
C ALA A 48 -8.33 6.71 1.81
N SER A 49 -8.73 5.44 1.78
CA SER A 49 -9.66 4.83 2.72
C SER A 49 -9.06 3.54 3.26
N LEU A 50 -9.11 3.34 4.57
CA LEU A 50 -8.68 2.12 5.24
C LEU A 50 -9.74 1.70 6.25
N GLN A 51 -10.13 0.43 6.21
CA GLN A 51 -11.06 -0.16 7.15
C GLN A 51 -10.45 -1.39 7.83
N PHE A 52 -10.62 -1.46 9.14
CA PHE A 52 -10.22 -2.57 9.99
C PHE A 52 -11.40 -2.96 10.87
N GLN A 53 -11.93 -4.17 10.69
CA GLN A 53 -13.13 -4.67 11.37
C GLN A 53 -12.83 -6.07 11.90
N VAL A 54 -12.27 -6.13 13.10
CA VAL A 54 -11.77 -7.38 13.67
C VAL A 54 -12.48 -7.71 14.98
N VAL A 55 -13.10 -8.88 15.04
CA VAL A 55 -13.84 -9.32 16.23
C VAL A 55 -12.90 -9.82 17.34
N PRO A 56 -13.35 -9.87 18.61
CA PRO A 56 -12.53 -10.37 19.71
C PRO A 56 -11.99 -11.79 19.46
N GLY A 57 -10.74 -12.03 19.84
CA GLY A 57 -10.07 -13.32 19.66
C GLY A 57 -9.44 -13.55 18.28
N ARG A 58 -9.59 -12.63 17.31
CA ARG A 58 -8.99 -12.76 15.97
C ARG A 58 -7.54 -12.30 15.88
N LEU A 59 -7.19 -11.19 16.53
CA LEU A 59 -5.83 -10.67 16.46
C LEU A 59 -4.83 -11.61 17.15
N GLY A 60 -3.70 -11.88 16.51
CA GLY A 60 -2.64 -12.71 17.11
C GLY A 60 -2.96 -14.19 17.26
N ASN A 61 -4.07 -14.68 16.67
CA ASN A 61 -4.43 -16.11 16.72
C ASN A 61 -3.69 -16.98 15.69
N GLY A 62 -2.75 -16.40 14.94
CA GLY A 62 -1.97 -17.08 13.89
C GLY A 62 -2.68 -17.25 12.55
N ILE A 63 -3.97 -16.92 12.44
CA ILE A 63 -4.73 -16.97 11.19
C ILE A 63 -4.75 -15.56 10.57
N PRO A 64 -4.31 -15.39 9.31
CA PRO A 64 -4.42 -14.13 8.59
C PRO A 64 -5.83 -13.53 8.64
N LEU A 65 -5.90 -12.20 8.57
CA LEU A 65 -7.18 -11.50 8.44
C LEU A 65 -7.72 -11.67 7.02
N SER A 66 -9.04 -11.83 6.90
CA SER A 66 -9.70 -11.92 5.60
C SER A 66 -9.81 -10.55 4.91
N SER A 67 -10.25 -10.56 3.65
CA SER A 67 -10.59 -9.37 2.87
C SER A 67 -11.65 -8.49 3.51
N ASP A 68 -12.55 -9.07 4.30
CA ASP A 68 -13.66 -8.35 4.94
C ASP A 68 -13.23 -7.74 6.28
N GLU A 69 -12.17 -8.28 6.89
CA GLU A 69 -11.64 -7.82 8.16
C GLU A 69 -10.65 -6.66 8.01
N VAL A 70 -9.94 -6.60 6.87
CA VAL A 70 -8.98 -5.53 6.59
C VAL A 70 -8.90 -5.26 5.10
N PHE A 71 -9.21 -4.03 4.72
CA PHE A 71 -9.11 -3.57 3.34
C PHE A 71 -8.83 -2.08 3.26
N GLY A 72 -8.26 -1.65 2.15
CA GLY A 72 -7.98 -0.25 1.93
C GLY A 72 -7.58 0.05 0.50
N ARG A 73 -7.69 1.33 0.16
CA ARG A 73 -7.37 1.90 -1.14
C ARG A 73 -6.63 3.20 -0.94
N PHE A 74 -5.55 3.39 -1.69
CA PHE A 74 -4.68 4.57 -1.60
C PHE A 74 -4.36 5.04 -3.01
N GLN A 75 -4.77 6.25 -3.35
CA GLN A 75 -4.36 6.92 -4.57
C GLN A 75 -3.13 7.78 -4.29
N VAL A 76 -2.08 7.54 -5.07
CA VAL A 76 -0.75 8.12 -4.85
C VAL A 76 -0.28 8.83 -6.11
N GLU A 77 0.32 10.01 -5.92
CA GLU A 77 0.85 10.83 -7.00
C GLU A 77 2.27 11.33 -6.70
N GLY A 78 3.10 11.35 -7.76
CA GLY A 78 4.48 11.85 -7.69
C GLY A 78 5.40 10.98 -6.84
N SER A 79 5.04 9.71 -6.61
CA SER A 79 5.83 8.80 -5.79
C SER A 79 6.83 8.01 -6.62
N ARG A 80 7.84 7.47 -5.92
CA ARG A 80 8.76 6.48 -6.42
C ARG A 80 8.41 5.10 -5.85
N PHE A 81 8.34 4.10 -6.72
CA PHE A 81 8.17 2.70 -6.38
C PHE A 81 9.45 1.94 -6.68
N ASP A 82 10.07 1.38 -5.65
CA ASP A 82 11.12 0.38 -5.79
C ASP A 82 10.43 -0.99 -5.86
N THR A 83 10.21 -1.47 -7.07
CA THR A 83 9.59 -2.78 -7.33
C THR A 83 10.49 -3.92 -6.86
N ALA A 84 9.88 -5.01 -6.38
CA ALA A 84 10.62 -6.20 -5.98
C ALA A 84 11.31 -6.86 -7.21
N GLY A 85 12.49 -7.43 -7.01
CA GLY A 85 13.24 -8.14 -8.06
C GLY A 85 14.10 -7.21 -8.93
N HIS A 86 14.10 -7.45 -10.25
CA HIS A 86 14.96 -6.76 -11.23
C HIS A 86 14.23 -5.65 -12.02
N ILE A 87 13.00 -5.31 -11.62
CA ILE A 87 12.25 -4.23 -12.28
C ILE A 87 12.86 -2.90 -11.81
N PRO A 88 13.33 -2.04 -12.73
CA PRO A 88 13.91 -0.75 -12.33
C PRO A 88 12.87 0.12 -11.64
N PRO A 89 13.31 1.01 -10.73
CA PRO A 89 12.39 1.83 -9.96
C PRO A 89 11.59 2.77 -10.85
N ILE A 90 10.30 2.88 -10.57
CA ILE A 90 9.37 3.78 -11.25
C ILE A 90 9.36 5.09 -10.47
N ARG A 91 9.51 6.23 -11.14
CA ARG A 91 9.40 7.58 -10.54
C ARG A 91 8.25 8.36 -11.15
N ASP A 92 7.89 9.45 -10.48
CA ASP A 92 6.76 10.32 -10.86
C ASP A 92 5.48 9.50 -11.06
N ALA A 93 5.33 8.46 -10.25
CA ALA A 93 4.29 7.47 -10.43
C ALA A 93 2.95 8.03 -9.95
N VAL A 94 1.95 7.83 -10.78
CA VAL A 94 0.53 8.02 -10.45
C VAL A 94 -0.11 6.65 -10.47
N GLY A 95 -0.76 6.29 -9.37
CA GLY A 95 -1.34 4.97 -9.27
C GLY A 95 -2.23 4.78 -8.05
N VAL A 96 -2.80 3.60 -7.98
CA VAL A 96 -3.67 3.15 -6.90
C VAL A 96 -3.07 1.90 -6.29
N VAL A 97 -3.02 1.86 -4.96
CA VAL A 97 -2.68 0.66 -4.18
C VAL A 97 -3.93 0.23 -3.43
N GLU A 98 -4.38 -0.99 -3.69
CA GLU A 98 -5.50 -1.63 -3.01
C GLU A 98 -5.00 -2.85 -2.25
N PHE A 99 -5.59 -3.13 -1.10
CA PHE A 99 -5.36 -4.38 -0.40
C PHE A 99 -6.63 -4.93 0.21
N HIS A 100 -6.69 -6.25 0.25
CA HIS A 100 -7.77 -7.04 0.84
C HIS A 100 -7.15 -8.22 1.59
N GLY A 101 -7.22 -8.20 2.93
CA GLY A 101 -6.53 -9.19 3.74
C GLY A 101 -5.01 -9.09 3.57
N ASN A 102 -4.42 -10.10 2.94
CA ASN A 102 -3.00 -10.12 2.58
C ASN A 102 -2.72 -9.82 1.11
N ASP A 103 -3.77 -9.78 0.28
CA ASP A 103 -3.62 -9.52 -1.15
C ASP A 103 -3.38 -8.02 -1.36
N VAL A 104 -2.44 -7.69 -2.24
CA VAL A 104 -2.12 -6.31 -2.62
C VAL A 104 -2.16 -6.20 -4.14
N ASP A 105 -2.98 -5.28 -4.63
CA ASP A 105 -3.09 -4.93 -6.04
C ASP A 105 -2.60 -3.49 -6.25
N ILE A 106 -1.73 -3.31 -7.25
CA ILE A 106 -1.13 -2.02 -7.57
C ILE A 106 -1.42 -1.74 -9.04
N ALA A 107 -2.17 -0.67 -9.30
CA ALA A 107 -2.45 -0.16 -10.62
C ALA A 107 -1.63 1.12 -10.87
N LEU A 108 -0.81 1.11 -11.91
CA LEU A 108 -0.01 2.25 -12.36
C LEU A 108 -0.71 2.91 -13.54
N SER A 109 -1.16 4.14 -13.35
CA SER A 109 -1.70 4.98 -14.43
C SER A 109 -0.55 5.51 -15.30
N SER A 110 0.48 6.08 -14.68
CA SER A 110 1.66 6.61 -15.36
C SER A 110 2.90 6.60 -14.46
N GLY A 111 4.08 6.62 -15.08
CA GLY A 111 5.35 6.81 -14.39
C GLY A 111 6.55 6.68 -15.34
N ASN A 112 7.74 6.96 -14.82
CA ASN A 112 8.99 6.92 -15.58
C ASN A 112 9.93 5.85 -15.02
N VAL A 113 10.37 4.93 -15.88
CA VAL A 113 11.36 3.90 -15.55
C VAL A 113 12.73 4.36 -16.05
N TYR A 114 13.70 4.43 -15.14
CA TYR A 114 15.08 4.83 -15.47
C TYR A 114 15.97 3.60 -15.51
N MET A 115 16.48 3.29 -16.70
CA MET A 115 17.33 2.13 -16.94
C MET A 115 18.78 2.42 -16.55
N ALA A 116 19.54 1.39 -16.16
CA ALA A 116 20.97 1.51 -15.90
C ALA A 116 21.77 2.03 -17.12
N SER A 117 21.22 1.88 -18.34
CA SER A 117 21.79 2.42 -19.57
C SER A 117 21.63 3.95 -19.72
N GLY A 118 21.04 4.65 -18.75
CA GLY A 118 20.73 6.09 -18.83
C GLY A 118 19.50 6.42 -19.70
N ARG A 119 18.78 5.42 -20.20
CA ARG A 119 17.54 5.61 -20.97
C ARG A 119 16.33 5.72 -20.04
N THR A 120 15.36 6.53 -20.43
CA THR A 120 14.07 6.66 -19.74
C THR A 120 12.98 6.00 -20.58
N VAL A 121 12.12 5.21 -19.93
CA VAL A 121 10.95 4.59 -20.53
C VAL A 121 9.70 5.08 -19.80
N ALA A 122 8.75 5.65 -20.55
CA ALA A 122 7.44 5.97 -19.99
C ALA A 122 6.64 4.68 -19.80
N ALA A 123 6.19 4.44 -18.58
CA ALA A 123 5.27 3.37 -18.23
C ALA A 123 3.86 3.93 -18.07
N SER A 124 2.86 3.22 -18.59
CA SER A 124 1.46 3.58 -18.45
C SER A 124 0.60 2.32 -18.41
N ASN A 125 -0.55 2.39 -17.73
CA ASN A 125 -1.54 1.31 -17.62
C ASN A 125 -0.94 -0.04 -17.19
N GLY A 126 -0.06 -0.03 -16.20
CA GLY A 126 0.56 -1.24 -15.64
C GLY A 126 -0.23 -1.79 -14.45
N THR A 127 -0.19 -3.10 -14.24
CA THR A 127 -0.79 -3.75 -13.06
C THR A 127 0.18 -4.73 -12.42
N MET A 128 0.20 -4.79 -11.09
CA MET A 128 0.98 -5.74 -10.32
C MET A 128 0.14 -6.28 -9.16
N THR A 129 0.11 -7.60 -9.01
CA THR A 129 -0.60 -8.28 -7.92
C THR A 129 0.40 -9.06 -7.07
N VAL A 130 0.25 -8.97 -5.75
CA VAL A 130 1.01 -9.72 -4.75
C VAL A 130 0.03 -10.54 -3.93
N LYS A 131 0.27 -11.85 -3.82
CA LYS A 131 -0.53 -12.83 -3.06
C LYS A 131 0.29 -13.42 -1.92
#